data_AF-X0SRL7-F1
#
_entry.id   AF-X0SRL7-F1
#
_cell.length_a   1.000
_cell.length_b   1.000
_cell.length_c   1.000
_cell.angle_alpha   90.00
_cell.angle_beta   90.00
_cell.angle_gamma   90.00
#
_symmetry.space_group_name_H-M   'P 1'
#
loop_
_entity.id
_entity.type
_entity.pdbx_description
1 polymer ?
#
loop_
_entity_poly.entity_id
_entity_poly.type
_entity_poly.pdbx_seq_one_letter_code
_entity_poly.pdbx_strand_id
1 'polypeptide(L)'
;MSAEAATLERKGPVLVNYGSGYVAADNGAPLQPGDAVMAKPSGRGEIVYDDGCREPVEPQKVVLVQDVSPCVKGAGPWPIYKLGEAAVIAGSLLVSGDNGYDQPASP
;
A
#
# COMPACT_ATOMS: atom_id res chain seq x y z
N MET A 1 -0.22 -9.63 21.89
CA MET A 1 -0.51 -8.56 20.93
C MET A 1 -1.59 -9.09 20.00
N SER A 2 -2.68 -8.34 19.85
CA SER A 2 -3.76 -8.64 18.90
C SER A 2 -3.33 -8.13 17.53
N ALA A 3 -3.23 -9.00 16.55
CA ALA A 3 -3.07 -8.60 15.16
C ALA A 3 -4.35 -7.91 14.68
N GLU A 4 -4.24 -6.77 13.99
CA GLU A 4 -5.36 -6.27 13.18
C GLU A 4 -5.61 -7.28 12.05
N ALA A 5 -6.84 -7.80 11.95
CA ALA A 5 -7.17 -8.67 10.84
C ALA A 5 -7.30 -7.80 9.59
N ALA A 6 -6.69 -8.29 8.51
CA ALA A 6 -6.83 -7.69 7.21
C ALA A 6 -7.41 -8.72 6.24
N THR A 7 -8.06 -8.24 5.20
CA THR A 7 -8.71 -9.07 4.20
C THR A 7 -8.24 -8.67 2.82
N LEU A 8 -7.97 -9.64 1.96
CA LEU A 8 -7.57 -9.37 0.58
C LEU A 8 -8.78 -9.18 -0.33
N GLU A 9 -8.82 -8.06 -1.05
CA GLU A 9 -9.72 -7.82 -2.17
C GLU A 9 -8.92 -7.77 -3.47
N ARG A 10 -9.08 -8.76 -4.34
CA ARG A 10 -8.25 -8.94 -5.54
C ARG A 10 -9.02 -8.71 -6.84
N LYS A 11 -8.31 -8.17 -7.81
CA LYS A 11 -8.71 -8.04 -9.22
C LYS A 11 -7.63 -8.66 -10.09
N GLY A 12 -7.80 -9.95 -10.40
CA GLY A 12 -6.85 -10.73 -11.19
C GLY A 12 -5.87 -11.54 -10.33
N PRO A 13 -4.74 -11.99 -10.89
CA PRO A 13 -3.83 -12.90 -10.19
C PRO A 13 -3.04 -12.20 -9.09
N VAL A 14 -3.32 -12.55 -7.83
CA VAL A 14 -2.59 -12.12 -6.64
C VAL A 14 -2.10 -13.35 -5.87
N LEU A 15 -0.88 -13.26 -5.35
CA LEU A 15 -0.24 -14.26 -4.52
C LEU A 15 -0.06 -13.70 -3.11
N VAL A 16 -0.19 -14.55 -2.10
CA VAL A 16 0.08 -14.21 -0.70
C VAL A 16 1.10 -15.19 -0.16
N ASN A 17 2.05 -14.68 0.62
CA ASN A 17 3.02 -15.46 1.34
C ASN A 17 2.76 -15.37 2.84
N TYR A 18 2.29 -16.48 3.41
CA TYR A 18 2.03 -16.66 4.83
C TYR A 18 3.27 -17.12 5.62
N GLY A 19 4.47 -16.81 5.12
CA GLY A 19 5.76 -17.24 5.69
C GLY A 19 6.31 -18.57 5.17
N SER A 20 5.50 -19.39 4.48
CA SER A 20 5.94 -20.69 3.90
C SER A 20 6.11 -20.67 2.37
N GLY A 21 5.90 -19.52 1.73
CA GLY A 21 5.95 -19.36 0.28
C GLY A 21 4.70 -18.72 -0.31
N TYR A 22 4.77 -18.34 -1.59
CA TYR A 22 3.69 -17.65 -2.29
C TYR A 22 2.63 -18.63 -2.80
N VAL A 23 1.40 -18.45 -2.35
CA VAL A 23 0.22 -19.21 -2.81
C VAL A 23 -0.80 -18.25 -3.45
N ALA A 24 -1.59 -18.74 -4.40
CA ALA A 24 -2.68 -17.93 -4.95
C ALA A 24 -3.73 -17.69 -3.87
N ALA A 25 -4.14 -16.44 -3.71
CA ALA A 25 -5.14 -16.05 -2.73
C ALA A 25 -6.44 -15.62 -3.41
N ASP A 26 -7.55 -15.86 -2.73
CA ASP A 26 -8.88 -15.46 -3.16
C ASP A 26 -9.33 -14.14 -2.53
N ASN A 27 -10.49 -13.62 -2.95
CA ASN A 27 -11.12 -12.44 -2.32
C ASN A 27 -11.68 -12.88 -0.98
N GLY A 28 -11.60 -12.01 0.02
CA GLY A 28 -11.94 -12.40 1.37
C GLY A 28 -10.85 -13.21 2.07
N ALA A 29 -9.68 -13.43 1.45
CA ALA A 29 -8.61 -14.19 2.10
C ALA A 29 -8.11 -13.44 3.33
N PRO A 30 -8.06 -14.10 4.52
CA PRO A 30 -7.57 -13.47 5.73
C PRO A 30 -6.05 -13.25 5.62
N LEU A 31 -5.61 -12.08 6.04
CA LEU A 31 -4.23 -11.65 6.06
C LEU A 31 -3.82 -11.32 7.49
N GLN A 32 -2.60 -11.71 7.85
CA GLN A 32 -1.99 -11.45 9.14
C GLN A 32 -0.79 -10.52 9.01
N PRO A 33 -0.46 -9.76 10.07
CA PRO A 33 0.77 -8.98 10.12
C PRO A 33 2.00 -9.86 9.86
N GLY A 34 2.84 -9.41 8.92
CA GLY A 34 4.00 -10.16 8.43
C GLY A 34 3.76 -10.97 7.16
N ASP A 35 2.50 -11.12 6.71
CA ASP A 35 2.21 -11.70 5.40
C ASP A 35 2.65 -10.77 4.27
N ALA A 36 3.06 -11.34 3.15
CA ALA A 36 3.44 -10.57 1.96
C ALA A 36 2.47 -10.82 0.80
N VAL A 37 1.82 -9.78 0.32
CA VAL A 37 0.89 -9.81 -0.81
C VAL A 37 1.61 -9.33 -2.06
N MET A 38 1.59 -10.12 -3.13
CA MET A 38 2.19 -9.81 -4.41
C MET A 38 1.15 -9.85 -5.51
N ALA A 39 0.99 -8.75 -6.24
CA ALA A 39 0.18 -8.76 -7.46
C ALA A 39 1.05 -9.13 -8.68
N LYS A 40 0.59 -10.08 -9.50
CA LYS A 40 1.25 -10.39 -10.78
C LYS A 40 1.09 -9.22 -11.77
N PRO A 41 1.80 -9.18 -12.92
CA PRO A 41 1.75 -8.06 -13.86
C PRO A 41 0.35 -7.67 -14.35
N SER A 42 -0.60 -8.62 -14.40
CA SER A 42 -2.01 -8.35 -14.76
C SER A 42 -2.96 -8.38 -13.56
N GLY A 43 -2.43 -8.47 -12.34
CA GLY A 43 -3.18 -8.51 -11.09
C GLY A 43 -3.11 -7.18 -10.36
N ARG A 44 -4.15 -6.89 -9.60
CA ARG A 44 -4.27 -5.74 -8.69
C ARG A 44 -4.97 -6.21 -7.43
N GLY A 45 -4.74 -5.54 -6.30
CA GLY A 45 -5.49 -5.84 -5.08
C GLY A 45 -5.61 -4.64 -4.16
N GLU A 46 -6.38 -4.81 -3.10
CA GLU A 46 -6.49 -3.93 -1.95
C GLU A 46 -6.46 -4.80 -0.70
N ILE A 47 -5.63 -4.42 0.27
CA ILE A 47 -5.64 -4.98 1.62
C ILE A 47 -6.59 -4.11 2.42
N VAL A 48 -7.68 -4.71 2.90
CA VAL A 48 -8.70 -4.03 3.70
C VAL A 48 -8.52 -4.43 5.15
N TYR A 49 -8.05 -3.50 5.96
CA TYR A 49 -7.89 -3.68 7.40
C TYR A 49 -9.26 -3.51 8.11
N ASP A 50 -9.42 -4.09 9.30
CA ASP A 50 -10.67 -4.02 10.09
C ASP A 50 -11.11 -2.59 10.45
N ASP A 51 -10.17 -1.65 10.52
CA ASP A 51 -10.42 -0.22 10.73
C ASP A 51 -11.04 0.47 9.50
N GLY A 52 -11.19 -0.26 8.40
CA GLY A 52 -11.68 0.25 7.11
C GLY A 52 -10.59 0.88 6.25
N CYS A 53 -9.33 0.86 6.70
CA CYS A 53 -8.19 1.29 5.89
C CYS A 53 -8.02 0.37 4.69
N ARG A 54 -7.76 0.98 3.53
CA ARG A 54 -7.50 0.26 2.29
C ARG A 54 -6.10 0.57 1.80
N GLU A 55 -5.24 -0.42 1.80
CA GLU A 55 -3.90 -0.34 1.23
C GLU A 55 -3.91 -0.99 -0.14
N PRO A 56 -3.81 -0.21 -1.23
CA PRO A 56 -3.78 -0.78 -2.56
C PRO A 56 -2.51 -1.63 -2.76
N VAL A 57 -2.61 -2.63 -3.65
CA VAL A 57 -1.51 -3.50 -4.09
C VAL A 57 -1.39 -3.42 -5.61
N GLU A 58 -0.29 -2.79 -6.07
CA GLU A 58 -0.05 -2.47 -7.47
C GLU A 58 0.56 -3.66 -8.20
N PRO A 59 0.31 -3.79 -9.51
CA PRO A 59 0.91 -4.85 -10.31
C PRO A 59 2.42 -4.88 -10.14
N GLN A 60 2.99 -6.08 -10.06
CA GLN A 60 4.43 -6.32 -9.90
C GLN A 60 5.03 -5.78 -8.60
N LYS A 61 4.21 -5.34 -7.65
CA LYS A 61 4.66 -4.97 -6.31
C LYS A 61 4.36 -6.05 -5.29
N VAL A 62 5.16 -5.99 -4.23
CA VAL A 62 4.96 -6.76 -3.01
C VAL A 62 4.67 -5.77 -1.89
N VAL A 63 3.59 -6.01 -1.16
CA VAL A 63 3.16 -5.23 -0.01
C VAL A 63 3.20 -6.14 1.21
N LEU A 64 3.84 -5.67 2.28
CA LEU A 64 3.88 -6.39 3.55
C LEU A 64 2.72 -5.91 4.42
N VAL A 65 1.92 -6.84 4.92
CA VAL A 65 0.82 -6.54 5.85
C VAL A 65 1.42 -6.13 7.17
N GLN A 66 1.09 -4.92 7.63
CA GLN A 66 1.64 -4.37 8.87
C GLN A 66 0.70 -4.66 10.05
N ASP A 67 1.25 -4.66 11.26
CA ASP A 67 0.48 -4.83 12.51
C ASP A 67 -0.46 -3.65 12.80
N VAL A 68 -0.10 -2.47 12.30
CA VAL A 68 -0.87 -1.23 12.43
C VAL A 68 -1.23 -0.76 11.03
N SER A 69 -2.49 -0.42 10.81
CA SER A 69 -2.94 0.08 9.51
C SER A 69 -2.12 1.31 9.06
N PRO A 70 -1.68 1.36 7.80
CA PRO A 70 -0.88 2.49 7.31
C PRO A 70 -1.68 3.79 7.23
N CYS A 71 -3.02 3.73 7.26
CA CYS A 71 -3.88 4.91 7.22
C CYS A 71 -3.72 5.80 8.46
N VAL A 72 -3.51 5.23 9.65
CA VAL A 72 -3.29 6.01 10.88
C VAL A 72 -1.88 6.62 10.95
N LYS A 73 -0.90 6.07 10.22
CA LYS A 73 0.46 6.64 10.13
C LYS A 73 0.58 7.77 9.09
N GLY A 74 -0.55 8.23 8.56
CA GLY A 74 -0.62 9.19 7.47
C GLY A 74 -0.65 8.44 6.16
N ALA A 75 -1.81 8.47 5.50
CA ALA A 75 -1.98 8.04 4.12
C ALA A 75 -1.04 8.84 3.19
N GLY A 76 0.21 8.43 3.13
CA GLY A 76 1.15 8.74 2.07
C GLY A 76 1.10 7.60 1.06
N PRO A 77 0.90 7.88 -0.25
CA PRO A 77 0.82 6.85 -1.26
C PRO A 77 2.18 6.13 -1.38
N TRP A 78 2.28 4.91 -0.86
CA TRP A 78 3.28 3.86 -1.19
C TRP A 78 4.77 4.20 -0.97
N PRO A 79 5.62 3.21 -0.62
CA PRO A 79 7.02 3.26 -1.01
C PRO A 79 7.13 2.85 -2.48
N ILE A 80 6.73 3.73 -3.41
CA ILE A 80 7.61 3.88 -4.57
C ILE A 80 8.83 4.61 -4.04
N TYR A 81 9.99 3.99 -4.16
CA TYR A 81 11.27 4.67 -4.35
C TYR A 81 11.04 6.19 -4.55
N LYS A 82 11.23 6.97 -3.47
CA LYS A 82 11.19 8.43 -3.54
C LYS A 82 12.32 8.89 -4.44
N LEU A 83 12.04 8.92 -5.73
CA LEU A 83 12.61 9.81 -6.72
C LEU A 83 11.40 10.51 -7.36
N GLY A 84 11.02 11.66 -6.80
CA GLY A 84 10.16 12.62 -7.49
C GLY A 84 8.66 12.49 -7.24
N GLU A 85 8.16 13.47 -6.49
CA GLU A 85 6.76 13.78 -6.16
C GLU A 85 5.87 14.00 -7.42
N ALA A 86 4.61 13.57 -7.38
CA ALA A 86 3.40 14.42 -7.57
C ALA A 86 2.15 13.58 -7.93
N ALA A 87 1.14 13.60 -7.06
CA ALA A 87 -0.19 13.09 -7.34
C ALA A 87 -1.01 14.14 -8.12
N VAL A 88 -1.53 13.79 -9.29
CA VAL A 88 -2.48 14.62 -10.04
C VAL A 88 -3.92 14.23 -9.68
N ILE A 89 -4.64 15.13 -9.00
CA ILE A 89 -6.08 15.01 -8.78
C ILE A 89 -6.77 15.91 -9.80
N ALA A 90 -7.50 15.31 -10.74
CA ALA A 90 -8.28 16.04 -11.73
C ALA A 90 -9.52 16.66 -11.06
N GLY A 91 -9.55 17.99 -10.96
CA GLY A 91 -10.73 18.73 -10.54
C GLY A 91 -10.42 20.06 -9.85
N SER A 92 -9.85 21.00 -10.61
CA SER A 92 -9.82 22.45 -10.35
C SER A 92 -9.68 22.91 -8.89
N LEU A 93 -8.48 22.77 -8.31
CA LEU A 93 -8.07 23.59 -7.17
C LEU A 93 -6.84 24.39 -7.59
N LEU A 94 -6.95 25.72 -7.50
CA LEU A 94 -5.89 26.66 -7.82
C LEU A 94 -4.64 26.31 -7.00
N VAL A 95 -3.57 25.96 -7.70
CA VAL A 95 -2.26 25.66 -7.12
C VAL A 95 -1.59 26.98 -6.70
N SER A 96 -1.49 27.19 -5.38
CA SER A 96 -0.40 27.94 -4.76
C SER A 96 -0.04 27.19 -3.48
N GLY A 97 0.81 26.18 -3.66
CA GLY A 97 1.40 25.38 -2.59
C GLY A 97 2.92 25.45 -2.70
N ASP A 98 3.45 26.61 -2.38
CA ASP A 98 4.86 26.86 -2.08
C ASP A 98 5.31 26.00 -0.89
N ASN A 99 5.91 24.84 -1.15
CA ASN A 99 6.67 24.08 -0.15
C ASN A 99 7.95 23.53 -0.78
N GLY A 100 8.85 24.45 -1.13
CA GLY A 100 10.23 24.16 -1.46
C GLY A 100 11.01 23.83 -0.18
N TYR A 101 11.20 22.55 0.10
CA TYR A 101 12.21 22.07 1.03
C TYR A 101 13.57 22.06 0.29
N ASP A 102 14.20 23.23 0.20
CA ASP A 102 15.61 23.37 -0.22
C ASP A 102 16.51 23.14 1.01
N GLN A 103 17.42 22.18 0.90
CA GLN A 103 18.36 21.76 1.94
C GLN A 103 19.50 22.79 2.15
N PRO A 104 20.15 22.78 3.34
CA PRO A 104 20.96 23.91 3.82
C PRO A 104 22.28 24.10 3.05
N ALA A 105 22.58 25.36 2.72
CA ALA A 105 23.91 25.80 2.34
C ALA A 105 24.88 25.73 3.54
N SER A 106 26.10 25.26 3.32
CA SER A 106 27.22 25.38 4.26
C SER A 106 28.54 25.32 3.50
N PRO A 107 29.61 25.88 4.07
CA PRO A 107 29.91 27.30 4.28
C PRO A 107 30.65 27.96 3.11
#